data_AF-A0A2Z3V478-F1
#
_entry.id   AF-A0A2Z3V478-F1
#
_cell.length_a   1.000
_cell.length_b   1.000
_cell.length_c   1.000
_cell.angle_alpha   90.00
_cell.angle_beta   90.00
_cell.angle_gamma   90.00
#
_symmetry.space_group_name_H-M   'P 1'
#
loop_
_entity.id
_entity.type
_entity.pdbx_description
1 polymer ?
#
loop_
_entity_poly.entity_id
_entity_poly.type
_entity_poly.pdbx_seq_one_letter_code
_entity_poly.pdbx_strand_id
1 'polypeptide(L)'
;MAMDTKGRPLRADAERSIRAIMEAAEQLLSENPGATMEQIAEAAGVARTTIHRRFASREALVEIMTTSAWREIGAAVEAARPHTAPPLVAMHQATTNVLQIKSRWRFALNHVNPLNEEAAGIEAALMETCDAVFLRAREAGILPPGTDLLWTRRVYLALLNETCDPTSEDSAEPDPDTLAARIIDTLLYGVKAR
;
A
#
# COMPACT_ATOMS: atom_id res chain seq x y z
N MET A 1 5.56 -32.28 13.67
CA MET A 1 4.66 -31.26 13.07
C MET A 1 3.24 -31.69 13.36
N ALA A 2 2.44 -30.90 14.07
CA ALA A 2 1.05 -31.26 14.37
C ALA A 2 0.14 -30.90 13.17
N MET A 3 -0.86 -31.74 12.90
CA MET A 3 -1.80 -31.63 11.78
C MET A 3 -3.23 -31.44 12.32
N ASP A 4 -4.06 -30.65 11.64
CA ASP A 4 -5.51 -30.56 11.90
C ASP A 4 -6.25 -31.79 11.32
N THR A 5 -7.50 -31.99 11.75
CA THR A 5 -8.53 -32.94 11.29
C THR A 5 -8.67 -33.06 9.76
N LYS A 6 -8.18 -32.08 8.98
CA LYS A 6 -8.11 -32.08 7.50
C LYS A 6 -6.72 -32.34 6.91
N GLY A 7 -5.76 -32.81 7.72
CA GLY A 7 -4.42 -33.20 7.26
C GLY A 7 -3.48 -32.06 6.90
N ARG A 8 -3.80 -30.82 7.32
CA ARG A 8 -2.99 -29.62 7.04
C ARG A 8 -2.08 -29.28 8.22
N PRO A 9 -0.87 -28.74 7.98
CA PRO A 9 -0.02 -28.26 9.07
C PRO A 9 -0.71 -27.10 9.81
N LEU A 10 -0.83 -27.18 11.13
CA LEU A 10 -1.52 -26.18 11.98
C LEU A 10 -1.03 -24.73 11.76
N ARG A 11 0.23 -24.52 11.37
CA ARG A 11 0.78 -23.20 11.02
C ARG A 11 0.22 -22.64 9.72
N ALA A 12 0.09 -23.48 8.69
CA ALA A 12 -0.45 -23.06 7.39
C ALA A 12 -1.95 -22.69 7.48
N ASP A 13 -2.71 -23.38 8.34
CA ASP A 13 -4.10 -22.99 8.62
C ASP A 13 -4.19 -21.70 9.43
N ALA A 14 -3.29 -21.50 10.39
CA ALA A 14 -3.20 -20.24 11.13
C ALA A 14 -2.94 -19.05 10.20
N GLU A 15 -1.95 -19.15 9.32
CA GLU A 15 -1.61 -18.10 8.35
C GLU A 15 -2.75 -17.82 7.37
N ARG A 16 -3.42 -18.87 6.86
CA ARG A 16 -4.62 -18.69 6.01
C ARG A 16 -5.74 -17.97 6.76
N SER A 17 -6.00 -18.35 8.01
CA SER A 17 -7.03 -17.69 8.82
C SER A 17 -6.71 -16.21 9.07
N ILE A 18 -5.44 -15.87 9.30
CA ILE A 18 -5.00 -14.48 9.48
C ILE A 18 -5.22 -13.67 8.20
N ARG A 19 -4.82 -14.20 7.03
CA ARG A 19 -5.05 -13.54 5.75
C ARG A 19 -6.53 -13.30 5.47
N ALA A 20 -7.37 -14.34 5.64
CA ALA A 20 -8.82 -14.21 5.44
C ALA A 20 -9.46 -13.16 6.37
N ILE A 21 -9.00 -13.07 7.63
CA ILE A 21 -9.48 -12.04 8.56
C ILE A 21 -9.05 -10.65 8.11
N MET A 22 -7.79 -10.45 7.69
CA MET A 22 -7.32 -9.14 7.23
C MET A 22 -8.02 -8.68 5.94
N GLU A 23 -8.25 -9.59 4.98
CA GLU A 23 -8.97 -9.31 3.75
C GLU A 23 -10.44 -8.92 4.03
N ALA A 24 -11.11 -9.67 4.90
CA ALA A 24 -12.48 -9.35 5.31
C ALA A 24 -12.56 -8.03 6.09
N ALA A 25 -11.59 -7.76 6.97
CA ALA A 25 -11.51 -6.52 7.71
C ALA A 25 -11.30 -5.32 6.77
N GLU A 26 -10.41 -5.44 5.79
CA GLU A 26 -10.11 -4.40 4.81
C GLU A 26 -11.35 -4.01 4.00
N GLN A 27 -12.08 -5.01 3.47
CA GLN A 27 -13.33 -4.78 2.75
C GLN A 27 -14.38 -4.11 3.66
N LEU A 28 -14.64 -4.70 4.82
CA LEU A 28 -15.73 -4.25 5.69
C LEU A 28 -15.46 -2.88 6.30
N LEU A 29 -14.21 -2.59 6.69
CA LEU A 29 -13.83 -1.32 7.29
C LEU A 29 -13.71 -0.18 6.26
N SER A 30 -13.45 -0.51 4.99
CA SER A 30 -13.49 0.47 3.89
C SER A 30 -14.91 0.99 3.65
N GLU A 31 -15.93 0.12 3.77
CA GLU A 31 -17.34 0.48 3.60
C GLU A 31 -17.96 1.03 4.89
N ASN A 32 -17.60 0.45 6.04
CA ASN A 32 -18.10 0.83 7.35
C ASN A 32 -16.95 0.82 8.38
N PRO A 33 -16.30 1.98 8.59
CA PRO A 33 -15.21 2.11 9.57
C PRO A 33 -15.61 1.69 11.00
N GLY A 34 -16.91 1.72 11.33
CA GLY A 34 -17.45 1.35 12.64
C GLY A 34 -17.71 -0.15 12.85
N ALA A 35 -17.36 -1.02 11.89
CA ALA A 35 -17.63 -2.44 12.00
C ALA A 35 -16.93 -3.11 13.20
N THR A 36 -17.63 -4.04 13.86
CA THR A 36 -17.14 -4.73 15.06
C THR A 36 -16.28 -5.95 14.71
N MET A 37 -15.51 -6.42 15.69
CA MET A 37 -14.71 -7.66 15.56
C MET A 37 -15.58 -8.89 15.26
N GLU A 38 -16.81 -8.93 15.75
CA GLU A 38 -17.76 -10.00 15.44
C GLU A 38 -18.21 -9.98 13.99
N GLN A 39 -18.51 -8.79 13.44
CA GLN A 39 -18.88 -8.64 12.03
C GLN A 39 -17.72 -9.00 11.11
N ILE A 40 -16.49 -8.64 11.48
CA ILE A 40 -15.27 -9.04 10.76
C ILE A 40 -15.10 -10.58 10.80
N ALA A 41 -15.33 -11.20 11.96
CA ALA A 41 -15.22 -12.66 12.09
C ALA A 41 -16.23 -13.40 11.21
N GLU A 42 -17.48 -12.91 11.18
CA GLU A 42 -18.54 -13.42 10.32
C GLU A 42 -18.16 -13.30 8.84
N ALA A 43 -17.73 -12.10 8.41
CA ALA A 43 -17.28 -11.85 7.04
C ALA A 43 -16.08 -12.73 6.64
N ALA A 44 -15.16 -12.98 7.56
CA ALA A 44 -14.00 -13.85 7.35
C ALA A 44 -14.33 -15.36 7.41
N GLY A 45 -15.57 -15.73 7.77
CA GLY A 45 -15.99 -17.12 7.92
C GLY A 45 -15.31 -17.85 9.09
N VAL A 46 -14.93 -17.13 10.16
CA VAL A 46 -14.27 -17.68 11.34
C VAL A 46 -15.12 -17.52 12.60
N ALA A 47 -14.94 -18.42 13.57
CA ALA A 47 -15.62 -18.29 14.86
C ALA A 47 -15.11 -17.08 15.66
N ARG A 48 -15.98 -16.43 16.43
CA ARG A 48 -15.63 -15.31 17.33
C ARG A 48 -14.46 -15.64 18.28
N THR A 49 -14.42 -16.85 18.82
CA THR A 49 -13.30 -17.31 19.67
C THR A 49 -11.98 -17.38 18.92
N THR A 50 -12.01 -17.63 17.59
CA THR A 50 -10.82 -17.67 16.75
C THR A 50 -10.27 -16.27 16.51
N ILE A 51 -11.11 -15.28 16.21
CA ILE A 51 -10.63 -13.92 15.97
C ILE A 51 -10.00 -13.32 17.25
N HIS A 52 -10.64 -13.46 18.41
CA HIS A 52 -10.11 -12.92 19.68
C HIS A 52 -8.86 -13.65 20.19
N ARG A 53 -8.65 -14.90 19.78
CA ARG A 53 -7.39 -15.61 20.05
C ARG A 53 -6.25 -15.10 19.17
N ARG A 54 -6.55 -14.58 17.98
CA ARG A 54 -5.56 -14.06 17.02
C ARG A 54 -5.25 -12.59 17.24
N PHE A 55 -6.27 -11.81 17.56
CA PHE A 55 -6.21 -10.37 17.70
C PHE A 55 -6.84 -9.97 19.03
N ALA A 56 -6.03 -9.33 19.89
CA ALA A 56 -6.46 -8.92 21.22
C ALA A 56 -7.53 -7.82 21.18
N SER A 57 -7.48 -6.96 20.17
CA SER A 57 -8.43 -5.88 19.95
C SER A 57 -8.57 -5.55 18.46
N ARG A 58 -9.51 -4.65 18.12
CA ARG A 58 -9.66 -4.11 16.77
C ARG A 58 -8.42 -3.31 16.37
N GLU A 59 -7.86 -2.53 17.30
CA GLU A 59 -6.66 -1.73 17.11
C GLU A 59 -5.47 -2.63 16.75
N ALA A 60 -5.29 -3.75 17.47
CA ALA A 60 -4.23 -4.71 17.17
C ALA A 60 -4.39 -5.35 15.78
N LEU A 61 -5.62 -5.58 15.31
CA LEU A 61 -5.88 -6.03 13.95
C LEU A 61 -5.48 -4.96 12.93
N VAL A 62 -5.90 -3.71 13.15
CA VAL A 62 -5.58 -2.59 12.24
C VAL A 62 -4.07 -2.33 12.19
N GLU A 63 -3.36 -2.38 13.32
CA GLU A 63 -1.89 -2.26 13.36
C GLU A 63 -1.20 -3.32 12.48
N ILE A 64 -1.64 -4.58 12.57
CA ILE A 64 -1.08 -5.68 11.76
C ILE A 64 -1.43 -5.50 10.28
N MET A 65 -2.63 -5.03 9.95
CA MET A 65 -3.03 -4.70 8.59
C MET A 65 -2.14 -3.60 8.00
N THR A 66 -1.94 -2.49 8.73
CA THR A 66 -1.09 -1.37 8.31
C THR A 66 0.37 -1.80 8.11
N THR A 67 0.94 -2.58 9.04
CA THR A 67 2.29 -3.14 8.85
C THR A 67 2.35 -4.05 7.62
N SER A 68 1.34 -4.89 7.39
CA SER A 68 1.29 -5.78 6.22
C SER A 68 1.21 -4.98 4.92
N ALA A 69 0.39 -3.93 4.87
CA ALA A 69 0.28 -3.04 3.72
C ALA A 69 1.61 -2.33 3.44
N TRP A 70 2.30 -1.80 4.45
CA TRP A 70 3.62 -1.19 4.27
C TRP A 70 4.68 -2.19 3.78
N ARG A 71 4.70 -3.43 4.31
CA ARG A 71 5.61 -4.48 3.80
C ARG A 71 5.34 -4.79 2.33
N GLU A 72 4.08 -4.83 1.91
CA GLU A 72 3.71 -5.05 0.51
C GLU A 72 4.11 -3.87 -0.38
N ILE A 73 3.92 -2.63 0.06
CA ILE A 73 4.42 -1.44 -0.64
C ILE A 73 5.94 -1.52 -0.80
N GLY A 74 6.68 -1.85 0.27
CA GLY A 74 8.13 -2.00 0.21
C GLY A 74 8.56 -3.04 -0.83
N ALA A 75 7.93 -4.22 -0.82
CA ALA A 75 8.19 -5.26 -1.80
C ALA A 75 7.83 -4.83 -3.24
N ALA A 76 6.72 -4.11 -3.42
CA ALA A 76 6.27 -3.57 -4.70
C ALA A 76 7.26 -2.54 -5.27
N VAL A 77 7.85 -1.70 -4.43
CA VAL A 77 8.87 -0.74 -4.85
C VAL A 77 10.19 -1.43 -5.16
N GLU A 78 10.63 -2.41 -4.37
CA GLU A 78 11.83 -3.19 -4.70
C GLU A 78 11.69 -3.97 -6.02
N ALA A 79 10.49 -4.47 -6.33
CA ALA A 79 10.21 -5.14 -7.61
C ALA A 79 10.40 -4.21 -8.82
N ALA A 80 10.26 -2.88 -8.65
CA ALA A 80 10.55 -1.88 -9.66
C ALA A 80 12.05 -1.59 -9.85
N ARG A 81 12.92 -2.30 -9.11
CA ARG A 81 14.38 -2.24 -9.19
C ARG A 81 14.91 -0.80 -9.06
N PRO A 82 14.59 -0.10 -7.96
CA PRO A 82 14.82 1.33 -7.80
C PRO A 82 16.30 1.73 -7.85
N HIS A 83 17.21 0.78 -7.64
CA HIS A 83 18.65 1.01 -7.68
C HIS A 83 19.29 0.74 -9.05
N THR A 84 18.66 -0.03 -9.93
CA THR A 84 19.31 -0.53 -11.16
C THR A 84 18.56 -0.22 -12.44
N ALA A 85 17.23 -0.12 -12.41
CA ALA A 85 16.46 0.29 -13.58
C ALA A 85 16.71 1.78 -13.92
N PRO A 86 16.51 2.20 -15.19
CA PRO A 86 16.49 3.62 -15.54
C PRO A 86 15.50 4.39 -14.66
N PRO A 87 15.80 5.62 -14.20
CA PRO A 87 14.99 6.29 -13.18
C PRO A 87 13.51 6.43 -13.53
N LEU A 88 13.17 6.84 -14.76
CA LEU A 88 11.76 6.92 -15.20
C LEU A 88 11.06 5.56 -15.22
N VAL A 89 11.77 4.49 -15.60
CA VAL A 89 11.21 3.13 -15.60
C VAL A 89 10.94 2.68 -14.17
N ALA A 90 11.90 2.90 -13.26
CA ALA A 90 11.73 2.60 -11.84
C ALA A 90 10.55 3.38 -11.23
N MET A 91 10.45 4.68 -11.52
CA MET A 91 9.34 5.53 -11.05
C MET A 91 7.99 5.00 -11.55
N HIS A 92 7.88 4.70 -12.84
CA HIS A 92 6.65 4.18 -13.45
C HIS A 92 6.21 2.84 -12.85
N GLN A 93 7.14 1.88 -12.78
CA GLN A 93 6.87 0.55 -12.22
C GLN A 93 6.52 0.63 -10.74
N ALA A 94 7.26 1.43 -9.96
CA ALA A 94 6.98 1.62 -8.54
C ALA A 94 5.59 2.25 -8.34
N THR A 95 5.25 3.28 -9.13
CA THR A 95 3.94 3.95 -9.05
C THR A 95 2.82 2.98 -9.39
N THR A 96 2.96 2.23 -10.48
CA THR A 96 1.97 1.22 -10.93
C THR A 96 1.75 0.16 -9.86
N ASN A 97 2.83 -0.41 -9.31
CA ASN A 97 2.74 -1.44 -8.29
C ASN A 97 2.11 -0.91 -7.00
N VAL A 98 2.47 0.31 -6.57
CA VAL A 98 1.93 0.92 -5.35
C VAL A 98 0.44 1.23 -5.49
N LEU A 99 -0.02 1.69 -6.66
CA LEU A 99 -1.44 1.93 -6.92
C LEU A 99 -2.27 0.64 -6.78
N GLN A 100 -1.75 -0.50 -7.25
CA GLN A 100 -2.40 -1.81 -7.08
C GLN A 100 -2.50 -2.25 -5.62
N ILE A 101 -1.48 -1.94 -4.81
CA ILE A 101 -1.52 -2.27 -3.37
C ILE A 101 -2.48 -1.34 -2.65
N LYS A 102 -2.47 -0.04 -2.97
CA LYS A 102 -3.38 0.96 -2.40
C LYS A 102 -4.85 0.69 -2.67
N SER A 103 -5.19 0.22 -3.88
CA SER A 103 -6.58 -0.14 -4.20
C SER A 103 -7.06 -1.35 -3.39
N ARG A 104 -6.14 -2.24 -2.97
CA ARG A 104 -6.46 -3.39 -2.11
C ARG A 104 -6.53 -3.02 -0.62
N TRP A 105 -5.67 -2.13 -0.15
CA TRP A 105 -5.54 -1.74 1.25
C TRP A 105 -6.02 -0.30 1.50
N ARG A 106 -7.20 0.03 0.99
CA ARG A 106 -7.79 1.37 1.10
C ARG A 106 -7.92 1.82 2.54
N PHE A 107 -8.58 1.05 3.40
CA PHE A 107 -8.74 1.37 4.82
C PHE A 107 -7.40 1.40 5.56
N ALA A 108 -6.57 0.36 5.41
CA ALA A 108 -5.31 0.28 6.14
C ALA A 108 -4.32 1.41 5.78
N LEU A 109 -4.32 1.90 4.53
CA LEU A 109 -3.44 2.96 4.04
C LEU A 109 -4.09 4.36 4.01
N ASN A 110 -5.38 4.50 4.35
CA ASN A 110 -6.01 5.81 4.54
C ASN A 110 -5.56 6.51 5.84
N HIS A 111 -4.83 5.79 6.69
CA HIS A 111 -4.20 6.38 7.87
C HIS A 111 -2.98 7.18 7.43
N VAL A 112 -2.99 8.49 7.72
CA VAL A 112 -1.93 9.45 7.34
C VAL A 112 -0.55 9.05 7.90
N ASN A 113 -0.51 8.20 8.94
CA ASN A 113 0.72 7.81 9.63
C ASN A 113 0.78 6.31 9.92
N PRO A 114 1.98 5.70 9.95
CA PRO A 114 2.21 4.34 10.43
C PRO A 114 1.75 4.22 11.89
N LEU A 115 1.08 3.10 12.20
CA LEU A 115 0.47 2.90 13.52
C LEU A 115 1.42 2.24 14.54
N ASN A 116 2.59 1.77 14.10
CA ASN A 116 3.61 1.17 14.97
C ASN A 116 5.02 1.42 14.42
N GLU A 117 6.03 1.15 15.27
CA GLU A 117 7.45 1.36 14.95
C GLU A 117 7.92 0.57 13.74
N GLU A 118 7.40 -0.64 13.53
CA GLU A 118 7.78 -1.46 12.38
C GLU A 118 7.31 -0.83 11.07
N ALA A 119 6.04 -0.44 10.99
CA ALA A 119 5.50 0.26 9.84
C ALA A 119 6.24 1.58 9.57
N ALA A 120 6.59 2.32 10.64
CA ALA A 120 7.36 3.55 10.52
C ALA A 120 8.78 3.32 9.97
N GLY A 121 9.45 2.24 10.38
CA GLY A 121 10.74 1.86 9.83
C GLY A 121 10.68 1.51 8.34
N ILE A 122 9.64 0.80 7.91
CA ILE A 122 9.43 0.46 6.50
C ILE A 122 9.17 1.71 5.67
N GLU A 123 8.30 2.60 6.13
CA GLU A 123 8.01 3.86 5.46
C GLU A 123 9.29 4.72 5.32
N ALA A 124 10.09 4.84 6.38
CA ALA A 124 11.32 5.61 6.35
C ALA A 124 12.29 5.08 5.27
N ALA A 125 12.52 3.77 5.23
CA ALA A 125 13.37 3.14 4.20
C ALA A 125 12.81 3.35 2.78
N LEU A 126 11.49 3.35 2.63
CA LEU A 126 10.86 3.64 1.35
C LEU A 126 11.08 5.10 0.92
N MET A 127 11.01 6.06 1.86
CA MET A 127 11.29 7.46 1.57
C MET A 127 12.74 7.67 1.14
N GLU A 128 13.69 7.02 1.78
CA GLU A 128 15.10 7.04 1.37
C GLU A 128 15.30 6.49 -0.05
N THR A 129 14.61 5.38 -0.36
CA THR A 129 14.63 4.77 -1.71
C THR A 129 14.04 5.71 -2.76
N CYS A 130 12.93 6.39 -2.43
CA CYS A 130 12.30 7.38 -3.29
C CYS A 130 13.23 8.58 -3.55
N ASP A 131 13.87 9.11 -2.50
CA ASP A 131 14.85 10.20 -2.61
C ASP A 131 16.05 9.80 -3.49
N ALA A 132 16.54 8.56 -3.37
CA ALA A 132 17.61 8.04 -4.22
C ALA A 132 17.21 7.96 -5.70
N VAL A 133 15.98 7.53 -6.01
CA VAL A 133 15.48 7.50 -7.40
C VAL A 133 15.37 8.92 -7.98
N PHE A 134 14.88 9.88 -7.21
CA PHE A 134 14.81 11.28 -7.65
C PHE A 134 16.19 11.91 -7.87
N LEU A 135 17.16 11.60 -7.01
CA LEU A 135 18.54 12.00 -7.21
C LEU A 135 19.09 11.44 -8.54
N ARG A 136 18.90 10.15 -8.79
CA ARG A 136 19.32 9.50 -10.05
C ARG A 136 18.62 10.11 -11.27
N ALA A 137 17.35 10.47 -11.15
CA ALA A 137 16.61 11.15 -12.24
C ALA A 137 17.23 12.52 -12.56
N ARG A 138 17.66 13.27 -11.55
CA ARG A 138 18.40 14.54 -11.75
C ARG A 138 19.77 14.33 -12.38
N GLU A 139 20.53 13.35 -11.91
CA GLU A 139 21.85 13.00 -12.47
C GLU A 139 21.77 12.55 -13.93
N ALA A 140 20.68 11.87 -14.30
CA ALA A 140 20.38 11.46 -15.67
C ALA A 140 19.80 12.58 -16.55
N GLY A 141 19.63 13.80 -16.01
CA GLY A 141 19.10 14.95 -16.74
C GLY A 141 17.59 14.91 -17.02
N ILE A 142 16.85 13.97 -16.40
CA ILE A 142 15.38 13.91 -16.47
C ILE A 142 14.77 15.06 -15.65
N LEU A 143 15.35 15.33 -14.47
CA LEU A 143 15.02 16.49 -13.66
C LEU A 143 16.07 17.59 -13.85
N PRO A 144 15.68 18.88 -13.89
CA PRO A 144 16.61 19.99 -13.95
C PRO A 144 17.64 20.01 -12.78
N PRO A 145 18.87 20.48 -13.01
CA PRO A 145 19.95 20.49 -12.00
C PRO A 145 19.68 21.38 -10.77
N GLY A 146 18.64 22.23 -10.79
CA GLY A 146 18.20 23.06 -9.66
C GLY A 146 16.93 22.57 -8.95
N THR A 147 16.41 21.39 -9.31
CA THR A 147 15.18 20.87 -8.72
C THR A 147 15.34 20.59 -7.23
N ASP A 148 14.43 21.13 -6.42
CA ASP A 148 14.24 20.77 -5.01
C ASP A 148 13.65 19.35 -4.95
N LEU A 149 14.48 18.38 -4.58
CA LEU A 149 14.09 16.98 -4.53
C LEU A 149 13.08 16.69 -3.40
N LEU A 150 13.16 17.41 -2.28
CA LEU A 150 12.23 17.24 -1.17
C LEU A 150 10.83 17.72 -1.57
N TRP A 151 10.75 18.90 -2.19
CA TRP A 151 9.49 19.40 -2.74
C TRP A 151 8.94 18.47 -3.82
N THR A 152 9.80 18.02 -4.74
CA THR A 152 9.40 17.10 -5.81
C THR A 152 8.82 15.79 -5.27
N ARG A 153 9.48 15.18 -4.27
CA ARG A 153 8.96 13.97 -3.61
C ARG A 153 7.61 14.23 -2.95
N ARG A 154 7.44 15.36 -2.24
CA ARG A 154 6.17 15.71 -1.60
C ARG A 154 5.04 15.85 -2.61
N VAL A 155 5.30 16.52 -3.74
CA VAL A 155 4.31 16.66 -4.83
C VAL A 155 3.98 15.31 -5.44
N TYR A 156 4.98 14.47 -5.72
CA TYR A 156 4.78 13.12 -6.23
C TYR A 156 3.91 12.27 -5.32
N LEU A 157 4.20 12.26 -4.01
CA LEU A 157 3.42 11.50 -3.03
C LEU A 157 2.02 12.08 -2.86
N ALA A 158 1.84 13.39 -2.96
CA ALA A 158 0.52 14.02 -2.94
C ALA A 158 -0.33 13.58 -4.14
N LEU A 159 0.24 13.59 -5.36
CA LEU A 159 -0.44 13.10 -6.56
C LEU A 159 -0.84 11.63 -6.44
N LEU A 160 0.09 10.78 -5.95
CA LEU A 160 -0.16 9.35 -5.74
C LEU A 160 -1.23 9.11 -4.66
N ASN A 161 -1.28 9.94 -3.61
CA ASN A 161 -2.32 9.87 -2.59
C ASN A 161 -3.70 10.25 -3.12
N GLU A 162 -3.79 11.32 -3.91
CA GLU A 162 -5.05 11.82 -4.46
C GLU A 162 -5.70 10.84 -5.45
N THR A 163 -4.90 10.08 -6.20
CA THR A 163 -5.43 9.11 -7.17
C THR A 163 -6.19 7.92 -6.56
N CYS A 164 -6.25 7.80 -5.24
CA CYS A 164 -6.95 6.72 -4.54
C CYS A 164 -8.23 7.18 -3.81
N ASP A 165 -8.80 8.33 -4.16
CA ASP A 165 -10.04 8.84 -3.55
C ASP A 165 -11.29 8.03 -4.03
N PRO A 166 -12.03 7.38 -3.10
CA PRO A 166 -13.23 6.61 -3.42
C PRO A 166 -14.47 7.44 -3.80
N THR A 167 -14.41 8.78 -3.74
CA THR A 167 -15.56 9.66 -4.01
C THR A 167 -15.82 9.93 -5.50
N SER A 168 -15.05 9.31 -6.41
CA SER A 168 -15.37 9.35 -7.84
C SER A 168 -16.58 8.46 -8.16
N GLU A 169 -17.77 9.05 -8.12
CA GLU A 169 -19.06 8.40 -8.48
C GLU A 169 -19.15 7.98 -9.96
N ASP A 170 -18.12 8.20 -10.79
CA ASP A 170 -18.18 8.04 -12.24
C ASP A 170 -16.99 7.24 -12.81
N SER A 171 -17.33 6.17 -13.55
CA SER A 171 -16.50 5.32 -14.41
C SER A 171 -15.43 4.42 -13.76
N ALA A 172 -15.20 3.25 -14.37
CA ALA A 172 -14.23 2.24 -13.93
C ALA A 172 -12.90 2.87 -13.49
N GLU A 173 -12.37 2.45 -12.33
CA GLU A 173 -11.06 2.90 -11.86
C GLU A 173 -10.06 2.78 -13.02
N PRO A 174 -9.45 3.90 -13.46
CA PRO A 174 -8.52 3.87 -14.57
C PRO A 174 -7.36 2.92 -14.25
N ASP A 175 -6.97 2.13 -15.25
CA ASP A 175 -5.91 1.13 -15.14
C ASP A 175 -4.65 1.72 -14.45
N PRO A 176 -4.06 1.03 -13.44
CA PRO A 176 -2.92 1.55 -12.68
C PRO A 176 -1.74 2.06 -13.53
N ASP A 177 -1.51 1.44 -14.71
CA ASP A 177 -0.49 1.88 -15.65
C ASP A 177 -0.80 3.27 -16.22
N THR A 178 -2.06 3.48 -16.62
CA THR A 178 -2.55 4.78 -17.13
C THR A 178 -2.47 5.87 -16.06
N LEU A 179 -2.83 5.53 -14.81
CA LEU A 179 -2.70 6.45 -13.68
C LEU A 179 -1.24 6.79 -13.37
N ALA A 180 -0.35 5.79 -13.36
CA ALA A 180 1.07 5.99 -13.16
C ALA A 180 1.68 6.92 -14.21
N ALA A 181 1.35 6.71 -15.49
CA ALA A 181 1.76 7.59 -16.57
C ALA A 181 1.26 9.03 -16.35
N ARG A 182 -0.01 9.22 -15.97
CA ARG A 182 -0.57 10.55 -15.68
C ARG A 182 0.12 11.23 -14.51
N ILE A 183 0.39 10.52 -13.42
CA ILE A 183 1.10 11.07 -12.24
C ILE A 183 2.50 11.54 -12.64
N ILE A 184 3.24 10.71 -13.37
CA ILE A 184 4.61 11.01 -13.79
C ILE A 184 4.64 12.16 -14.79
N ASP A 185 3.76 12.15 -15.79
CA ASP A 185 3.65 13.26 -16.76
C ASP A 185 3.30 14.58 -16.04
N THR A 186 2.37 14.54 -15.08
CA THR A 186 1.99 15.72 -14.30
C THR A 186 3.16 16.21 -13.45
N LEU A 187 3.92 15.31 -12.84
CA LEU A 187 5.10 15.65 -12.05
C LEU A 187 6.19 16.31 -12.89
N LEU A 188 6.45 15.78 -14.09
CA LEU A 188 7.54 16.24 -14.96
C LEU A 188 7.19 17.48 -15.77
N TYR A 189 5.93 17.63 -16.18
CA TYR A 189 5.51 18.63 -17.16
C TYR A 189 4.43 19.58 -16.66
N GLY A 190 3.89 19.35 -15.46
CA GLY A 190 2.75 20.08 -14.90
C GLY A 190 1.43 19.72 -15.58
N VAL A 191 0.35 20.39 -15.16
CA VAL A 191 -0.97 20.28 -15.80
C VAL A 191 -0.96 21.08 -17.10
N LYS A 192 -0.66 20.42 -18.22
CA LYS A 192 -0.86 21.00 -19.56
C LYS A 192 -2.15 20.46 -20.16
N ALA A 193 -2.96 21.34 -20.75
CA ALA A 193 -3.97 20.92 -21.70
C ALA A 193 -3.25 20.25 -22.89
N ARG A 194 -3.56 18.98 -23.17
CA ARG A 194 -3.22 18.37 -24.45
C ARG A 194 -4.11 18.94 -25.54
#